data_AF-A0A6U3R242-F1
#
_entry.id   AF-A0A6U3R242-F1
#
_cell.length_a   1.000
_cell.length_b   1.000
_cell.length_c   1.000
_cell.angle_alpha   90.00
_cell.angle_beta   90.00
_cell.angle_gamma   90.00
#
_symmetry.space_group_name_H-M   'P 1'
#
loop_
_entity.id
_entity.type
_entity.pdbx_description
1 polymer ?
#
loop_
_entity_poly.entity_id
_entity_poly.type
_entity_poly.pdbx_seq_one_letter_code
_entity_poly.pdbx_strand_id
1 'polypeptide(L)'
;MASENIDAGEQTSLLSNGNGGANGTDVNARKAFEGSDVEASRQYHDNRDLLNSEEQHQTEGGLLKPMIFGGLDGILTSFAIVAGAAGGSLSTGVVLVLGFSNIFADALSMGVGEFLSSKAENEWIISERKREAWEMENYPEGEINEMIDIY
;
A
#
# COMPACT_ATOMS: atom_id res chain seq x y z
N MET A 1 -40.10 -38.74 -26.41
CA MET A 1 -39.06 -37.98 -27.13
C MET A 1 -38.88 -36.70 -26.32
N ALA A 2 -37.91 -36.66 -25.40
CA ALA A 2 -36.54 -36.14 -25.60
C ALA A 2 -36.58 -34.64 -25.96
N SER A 3 -35.94 -33.66 -25.31
CA SER A 3 -34.94 -33.52 -24.24
C SER A 3 -35.05 -32.07 -23.69
N GLU A 4 -34.93 -31.80 -22.40
CA GLU A 4 -33.78 -31.19 -21.68
C GLU A 4 -33.36 -29.76 -22.09
N ASN A 5 -33.46 -28.81 -21.13
CA ASN A 5 -32.57 -27.65 -20.81
C ASN A 5 -33.34 -26.73 -19.85
N ILE A 6 -33.25 -26.90 -18.52
CA ILE A 6 -32.25 -26.30 -17.59
C ILE A 6 -32.10 -24.79 -17.79
N ASP A 7 -32.78 -24.01 -16.95
CA ASP A 7 -32.32 -22.70 -16.49
C ASP A 7 -32.73 -22.55 -15.02
N ALA A 8 -32.01 -23.27 -14.17
CA ALA A 8 -32.02 -23.05 -12.73
C ALA A 8 -30.93 -22.02 -12.46
N GLY A 9 -31.34 -20.83 -12.00
CA GLY A 9 -30.46 -19.77 -11.58
C GLY A 9 -29.48 -20.24 -10.51
N GLU A 10 -28.29 -20.59 -10.98
CA GLU A 10 -27.11 -20.80 -10.17
C GLU A 10 -26.17 -19.63 -10.45
N GLN A 11 -26.10 -18.68 -9.50
CA GLN A 11 -24.83 -18.10 -9.05
C GLN A 11 -25.02 -17.68 -7.59
N THR A 12 -25.02 -18.68 -6.72
CA THR A 12 -24.80 -18.53 -5.30
C THR A 12 -23.35 -18.10 -5.04
N SER A 13 -23.21 -16.99 -4.31
CA SER A 13 -22.23 -16.77 -3.24
C SER A 13 -20.77 -17.16 -3.50
N LEU A 14 -19.91 -16.17 -3.79
CA LEU A 14 -18.52 -16.11 -3.35
C LEU A 14 -18.09 -14.62 -3.39
N LEU A 15 -17.50 -13.94 -2.41
CA LEU A 15 -17.05 -14.19 -1.05
C LEU A 15 -16.76 -12.81 -0.41
N SER A 16 -16.88 -12.77 0.92
CA SER A 16 -16.01 -11.99 1.81
C SER A 16 -16.17 -10.46 1.85
N ASN A 17 -17.04 -10.03 2.76
CA ASN A 17 -16.80 -8.89 3.64
C ASN A 17 -15.37 -8.99 4.22
N GLY A 18 -14.47 -8.10 3.78
CA GLY A 18 -13.09 -8.02 4.22
C GLY A 18 -12.63 -6.58 4.12
N ASN A 19 -12.66 -5.88 5.25
CA ASN A 19 -11.99 -4.62 5.47
C ASN A 19 -10.49 -4.77 5.11
N GLY A 20 -10.04 -4.11 4.04
CA GLY A 20 -8.67 -4.17 3.54
C GLY A 20 -8.51 -3.20 2.38
N GLY A 21 -8.03 -2.00 2.69
CA GLY A 21 -7.68 -1.00 1.69
C GLY A 21 -6.54 -1.47 0.78
N ALA A 22 -6.55 -0.89 -0.42
CA ALA A 22 -5.62 -1.08 -1.53
C ALA A 22 -5.82 -2.38 -2.34
N ASN A 23 -5.63 -2.25 -3.66
CA ASN A 23 -5.25 -3.32 -4.59
C ASN A 23 -6.34 -4.08 -5.36
N GLY A 24 -7.45 -3.43 -5.73
CA GLY A 24 -8.41 -3.98 -6.70
C GLY A 24 -8.32 -3.32 -8.09
N THR A 25 -8.14 -2.00 -8.12
CA THR A 25 -8.10 -1.17 -9.34
C THR A 25 -6.75 -1.22 -10.05
N ASP A 26 -5.68 -1.25 -9.26
CA ASP A 26 -4.31 -1.04 -9.70
C ASP A 26 -3.75 -2.30 -10.40
N VAL A 27 -4.19 -3.47 -9.91
CA VAL A 27 -3.86 -4.79 -10.48
C VAL A 27 -4.51 -4.99 -11.86
N ASN A 28 -5.68 -4.39 -12.08
CA ASN A 28 -6.43 -4.53 -13.32
C ASN A 28 -5.93 -3.56 -14.40
N ALA A 29 -5.52 -2.34 -14.03
CA ALA A 29 -4.83 -1.41 -14.94
C ALA A 29 -3.49 -1.97 -15.45
N ARG A 30 -2.71 -2.62 -14.57
CA ARG A 30 -1.45 -3.29 -14.95
C ARG A 30 -1.64 -4.44 -15.95
N LYS A 31 -2.71 -5.22 -15.80
CA LYS A 31 -3.07 -6.31 -16.73
C LYS A 31 -3.55 -5.80 -18.08
N ALA A 32 -4.19 -4.63 -18.14
CA ALA A 32 -4.59 -3.99 -19.40
C ALA A 32 -3.37 -3.52 -20.22
N PHE A 33 -2.32 -3.03 -19.55
CA PHE A 33 -1.04 -2.67 -20.17
C PHE A 33 -0.31 -3.89 -20.75
N GLU A 34 -0.24 -4.99 -20.00
CA GLU A 34 0.35 -6.25 -20.49
C GLU A 34 -0.39 -6.84 -21.69
N GLY A 35 -1.67 -6.47 -21.90
CA GLY A 35 -2.53 -6.93 -22.99
C GLY A 35 -2.55 -6.06 -24.25
N SER A 36 -1.93 -4.87 -24.25
CA SER A 36 -2.02 -3.88 -25.35
C SER A 36 -3.46 -3.56 -25.79
N ASP A 37 -4.42 -3.60 -24.86
CA ASP A 37 -5.83 -3.34 -25.12
C ASP A 37 -6.20 -1.91 -24.69
N VAL A 38 -6.48 -1.07 -25.69
CA VAL A 38 -6.71 0.38 -25.55
C VAL A 38 -8.08 0.67 -24.96
N GLU A 39 -9.08 -0.19 -25.17
CA GLU A 39 -10.44 0.04 -24.65
C GLU A 39 -10.54 -0.28 -23.16
N ALA A 40 -9.81 -1.30 -22.70
CA ALA A 40 -9.73 -1.65 -21.28
C ALA A 40 -9.08 -0.53 -20.45
N SER A 41 -8.03 0.11 -20.97
CA SER A 41 -7.37 1.25 -20.31
C SER A 41 -8.31 2.45 -20.12
N ARG A 42 -9.19 2.68 -21.10
CA ARG A 42 -10.15 3.81 -21.09
C ARG A 42 -11.23 3.64 -20.01
N GLN A 43 -11.69 2.42 -19.75
CA GLN A 43 -12.72 2.15 -18.74
C GLN A 43 -12.22 2.30 -17.29
N TYR A 44 -10.92 2.16 -17.04
CA TYR A 44 -10.35 2.36 -15.70
C TYR A 44 -10.04 3.83 -15.38
N HIS A 45 -9.85 4.67 -16.40
CA HIS A 45 -9.66 6.12 -16.21
C HIS A 45 -10.97 6.85 -15.85
N ASP A 46 -12.12 6.41 -16.38
CA ASP A 46 -13.44 7.04 -16.14
C ASP A 46 -13.94 6.91 -14.67
N ASN A 47 -13.32 6.03 -13.87
CA ASN A 47 -13.66 5.80 -12.46
C ASN A 47 -12.62 6.35 -11.47
N ARG A 48 -11.59 7.05 -11.96
CA ARG A 48 -10.49 7.58 -11.13
C ARG A 48 -10.78 8.99 -10.56
N ASP A 49 -11.90 9.60 -10.95
CA ASP A 49 -12.37 10.93 -10.53
C ASP A 49 -12.83 11.04 -9.06
N LEU A 50 -12.90 9.94 -8.31
CA LEU A 50 -13.42 9.93 -6.93
C LEU A 50 -12.38 9.69 -5.84
N LEU A 51 -11.10 9.51 -6.21
CA LEU A 51 -10.02 9.31 -5.24
C LEU A 51 -9.01 10.44 -5.41
N ASN A 52 -9.34 11.60 -4.84
CA ASN A 52 -8.37 12.55 -4.32
C ASN A 52 -7.48 11.79 -3.31
N SER A 53 -6.47 11.09 -3.80
CA SER A 53 -5.36 10.61 -3.00
C SER A 53 -4.60 11.83 -2.55
N GLU A 54 -4.68 12.13 -1.25
CA GLU A 54 -3.90 13.17 -0.60
C GLU A 54 -2.46 13.14 -1.13
N GLU A 55 -2.05 14.16 -1.88
CA GLU A 55 -0.65 14.39 -2.17
C GLU A 55 0.06 14.60 -0.83
N GLN A 56 0.70 13.54 -0.33
CA GLN A 56 1.62 13.64 0.79
C GLN A 56 2.87 14.36 0.29
N HIS A 57 2.81 15.69 0.26
CA HIS A 57 4.00 16.52 0.19
C HIS A 57 4.90 16.13 1.38
N GLN A 58 5.97 15.37 1.10
CA GLN A 58 7.03 15.12 2.06
C GLN A 58 7.79 16.42 2.30
N THR A 59 7.25 17.26 3.18
CA THR A 59 7.91 18.47 3.65
C THR A 59 9.15 18.06 4.45
N GLU A 60 10.28 18.67 4.10
CA GLU A 60 11.62 18.47 4.65
C GLU A 60 11.64 18.04 6.13
N GLY A 61 11.87 16.74 6.35
CA GLY A 61 11.88 16.14 7.69
C GLY A 61 11.90 14.62 7.70
N GLY A 62 12.38 13.97 6.62
CA GLY A 62 12.17 12.54 6.35
C GLY A 62 12.61 11.58 7.46
N LEU A 63 13.58 11.95 8.29
CA LEU A 63 14.06 11.12 9.41
C LEU A 63 13.54 11.56 10.79
N LEU A 64 13.01 12.78 10.91
CA LEU A 64 12.57 13.31 12.19
C LEU A 64 11.27 12.66 12.66
N LYS A 65 10.31 12.49 11.73
CA LYS A 65 9.04 11.80 12.01
C LYS A 65 9.29 10.35 12.45
N PRO A 66 10.00 9.49 11.68
CA PRO A 66 10.31 8.13 12.10
C PRO A 66 11.04 8.06 13.45
N MET A 67 11.97 8.98 13.72
CA MET A 67 12.70 9.03 14.98
C MET A 67 11.80 9.33 16.19
N ILE A 68 10.92 10.33 16.08
CA ILE A 68 10.00 10.70 17.17
C ILE A 68 9.00 9.58 17.43
N PHE A 69 8.39 9.03 16.36
CA PHE A 69 7.44 7.93 16.49
C PHE A 69 8.10 6.68 17.07
N GLY A 70 9.29 6.29 16.61
CA GLY A 70 10.03 5.16 17.17
C GLY A 70 10.44 5.36 18.63
N GLY A 71 10.84 6.58 19.02
CA GLY A 71 11.14 6.91 20.41
C GLY A 71 9.92 6.85 21.33
N LEU A 72 8.79 7.39 20.89
CA LEU A 72 7.53 7.34 21.62
C LEU A 72 7.03 5.89 21.80
N ASP A 73 7.09 5.09 20.74
CA ASP A 73 6.64 3.69 20.77
C ASP A 73 7.51 2.84 21.71
N GLY A 74 8.83 3.05 21.70
CA GLY A 74 9.74 2.37 22.62
C GLY A 74 9.48 2.71 24.10
N ILE A 75 9.19 3.97 24.41
CA ILE A 75 8.87 4.41 25.78
C ILE A 75 7.52 3.86 26.23
N LEU A 76 6.47 4.02 25.42
CA LEU A 76 5.12 3.56 25.73
C LEU A 76 5.09 2.05 25.92
N THR A 77 5.78 1.30 25.05
CA THR A 77 5.79 -0.15 25.12
C THR A 77 6.60 -0.67 26.30
N SER A 78 7.74 -0.03 26.61
CA SER A 78 8.49 -0.33 27.84
C SER A 78 7.64 -0.08 29.09
N PHE A 79 6.90 1.03 29.13
CA PHE A 79 5.99 1.34 30.23
C PHE A 79 4.88 0.29 30.35
N ALA A 80 4.23 -0.08 29.25
CA ALA A 80 3.18 -1.09 29.23
C ALA A 80 3.69 -2.46 29.72
N ILE A 81 4.87 -2.89 29.28
CA ILE A 81 5.50 -4.14 29.71
C ILE A 81 5.81 -4.11 31.21
N VAL A 82 6.42 -3.02 31.71
CA VAL A 82 6.75 -2.90 33.14
C VAL A 82 5.49 -2.81 34.00
N ALA A 83 4.48 -2.04 33.59
CA ALA A 83 3.22 -1.91 34.30
C ALA A 83 2.44 -3.24 34.33
N GLY A 84 2.36 -3.94 33.20
CA GLY A 84 1.72 -5.25 33.10
C GLY A 84 2.45 -6.32 33.92
N ALA A 85 3.78 -6.34 33.87
CA ALA A 85 4.58 -7.25 34.67
C ALA A 85 4.45 -7.00 36.18
N ALA A 86 4.42 -5.73 36.60
CA ALA A 86 4.17 -5.35 37.99
C ALA A 86 2.77 -5.78 38.46
N GLY A 87 1.75 -5.57 37.63
CA GLY A 87 0.38 -6.04 37.91
C GLY A 87 0.25 -7.57 37.94
N GLY A 88 1.02 -8.28 37.11
CA GLY A 88 1.02 -9.73 37.01
C GLY A 88 1.98 -10.47 37.96
N SER A 89 2.73 -9.75 38.81
CA SER A 89 3.76 -10.33 39.69
C SER A 89 4.82 -11.17 38.94
N LEU A 90 5.21 -10.74 37.74
CA LEU A 90 6.25 -11.41 36.96
C LEU A 90 7.65 -11.16 37.55
N SER A 91 8.54 -12.15 37.43
CA SER A 91 9.94 -11.99 37.85
C SER A 91 10.67 -10.98 36.96
N THR A 92 11.56 -10.17 37.56
CA THR A 92 12.32 -9.11 36.87
C THR A 92 13.09 -9.61 35.64
N GLY A 93 13.62 -10.85 35.68
CA GLY A 93 14.34 -11.43 34.54
C GLY A 93 13.45 -11.61 33.30
N VAL A 94 12.19 -12.00 33.49
CA VAL A 94 11.23 -12.16 32.39
C VAL A 94 10.87 -10.79 31.79
N VAL A 95 10.72 -9.77 32.64
CA VAL A 95 10.41 -8.39 32.19
C VAL A 95 11.53 -7.82 31.32
N LEU A 96 12.79 -8.03 31.72
CA LEU A 96 13.94 -7.58 30.94
C LEU A 96 14.00 -8.25 29.56
N VAL A 97 13.83 -9.57 29.51
CA VAL A 97 13.85 -10.30 28.23
C VAL A 97 12.70 -9.87 27.33
N LEU A 98 11.49 -9.70 27.86
CA LEU A 98 10.33 -9.21 27.10
C LEU A 98 10.54 -7.78 26.59
N GLY A 99 10.99 -6.87 27.45
CA GLY A 99 11.23 -5.47 27.07
C GLY A 99 12.28 -5.35 25.97
N PHE A 100 13.43 -5.99 26.13
CA PHE A 100 14.48 -5.96 25.10
C PHE A 100 14.00 -6.59 23.79
N SER A 101 13.35 -7.75 23.85
CA SER A 101 12.86 -8.44 22.65
C SER A 101 11.88 -7.56 21.86
N ASN A 102 10.99 -6.86 22.55
CA ASN A 102 10.02 -5.98 21.89
C ASN A 102 10.69 -4.79 21.22
N ILE A 103 11.61 -4.10 21.92
CA ILE A 103 12.35 -2.98 21.34
C ILE A 103 13.12 -3.41 20.08
N PHE A 104 13.76 -4.58 20.11
CA PHE A 104 14.43 -5.12 18.93
C PHE A 104 13.45 -5.42 17.79
N ALA A 105 12.30 -6.02 18.09
CA ALA A 105 11.27 -6.31 17.10
C ALA A 105 10.75 -5.02 16.44
N ASP A 106 10.41 -4.01 17.24
CA ASP A 106 9.88 -2.72 16.77
C ASP A 106 10.92 -1.98 15.92
N ALA A 107 12.16 -1.88 16.40
CA ALA A 107 13.24 -1.21 15.69
C ALA A 107 13.59 -1.88 14.36
N LEU A 108 13.64 -3.22 14.33
CA LEU A 108 13.89 -3.97 13.09
C LEU A 108 12.73 -3.85 12.11
N SER A 109 11.48 -3.93 12.59
CA SER A 109 10.29 -3.78 11.75
C SER A 109 10.25 -2.40 11.08
N MET A 110 10.42 -1.33 11.86
CA MET A 110 10.43 0.04 11.34
C MET A 110 11.63 0.29 10.42
N GLY A 111 12.83 -0.17 10.81
CA GLY A 111 14.04 0.04 10.01
C GLY A 111 14.03 -0.70 8.67
N VAL A 112 13.60 -1.96 8.67
CA VAL A 112 13.50 -2.76 7.44
C VAL A 112 12.34 -2.26 6.58
N GLY A 113 11.22 -1.88 7.18
CA GLY A 113 10.06 -1.31 6.48
C GLY A 113 10.43 -0.03 5.73
N GLU A 114 11.11 0.91 6.38
CA GLU A 114 11.55 2.16 5.77
C GLU A 114 12.55 1.91 4.63
N PHE A 115 13.52 1.01 4.83
CA PHE A 115 14.47 0.65 3.78
C PHE A 115 13.79 0.05 2.55
N LEU A 116 12.86 -0.89 2.76
CA LEU A 116 12.16 -1.55 1.68
C LEU A 116 11.21 -0.57 0.97
N SER A 117 10.56 0.31 1.71
CA SER A 117 9.73 1.40 1.18
C SER A 117 10.55 2.32 0.27
N SER A 118 11.67 2.85 0.77
CA SER A 118 12.56 3.71 -0.02
C SER A 118 13.11 3.02 -1.28
N LYS A 119 13.43 1.73 -1.18
CA LYS A 119 13.86 0.94 -2.33
C LYS A 119 12.74 0.76 -3.36
N ALA A 120 11.53 0.43 -2.90
CA ALA A 120 10.37 0.26 -3.76
C ALA A 120 9.98 1.57 -4.46
N GLU A 121 10.00 2.69 -3.73
CA GLU A 121 9.76 4.04 -4.27
C GLU A 121 10.74 4.37 -5.39
N ASN A 122 12.04 4.11 -5.18
CA ASN A 122 13.05 4.37 -6.20
C ASN A 122 12.86 3.49 -7.45
N GLU A 123 12.58 2.20 -7.26
CA GLU A 123 12.26 1.29 -8.38
C GLU A 123 11.01 1.73 -9.14
N TRP A 124 9.99 2.20 -8.41
CA TRP A 124 8.77 2.73 -8.99
C TRP A 124 9.03 4.00 -9.81
N ILE A 125 9.73 5.00 -9.27
CA ILE A 125 10.12 6.23 -9.97
C ILE A 125 10.88 5.92 -11.27
N ILE A 126 11.82 4.96 -11.23
CA ILE A 126 12.57 4.58 -12.43
C ILE A 126 11.65 3.93 -13.48
N SER A 127 10.70 3.11 -13.05
CA SER A 127 9.73 2.48 -13.96
C SER A 127 8.78 3.50 -14.57
N GLU A 128 8.32 4.47 -13.78
CA GLU A 128 7.41 5.51 -14.21
C GLU A 128 8.08 6.43 -15.24
N ARG A 129 9.32 6.85 -14.97
CA ARG A 129 10.13 7.63 -15.92
C ARG A 129 10.32 6.93 -17.26
N LYS A 130 10.43 5.60 -17.27
CA LYS A 130 10.55 4.83 -18.52
C LYS A 130 9.23 4.78 -19.28
N ARG A 131 8.10 4.72 -18.57
CA ARG A 131 6.76 4.75 -19.14
C ARG A 131 6.48 6.11 -19.80
N GLU A 132 6.63 7.19 -19.04
CA GLU A 132 6.44 8.56 -19.54
C GLU A 132 7.36 8.87 -20.74
N ALA A 133 8.64 8.44 -20.69
CA ALA A 133 9.57 8.65 -21.81
C ALA A 133 9.13 7.90 -23.08
N TRP A 134 8.48 6.74 -22.94
CA TRP A 134 7.94 6.01 -24.08
C TRP A 134 6.66 6.69 -24.61
N GLU A 135 5.78 7.17 -23.72
CA GLU A 135 4.54 7.86 -24.09
C GLU A 135 4.81 9.20 -24.79
N MET A 136 5.83 9.94 -24.34
CA MET A 136 6.31 11.16 -25.01
C MET A 136 6.77 10.93 -26.45
N GLU A 137 7.41 9.79 -26.76
CA GLU A 137 7.90 9.47 -28.10
C GLU A 137 6.78 8.90 -29.00
N ASN A 138 5.83 8.14 -28.44
CA ASN A 138 4.84 7.37 -29.21
C ASN A 138 3.45 7.99 -29.25
N TYR A 139 3.08 8.83 -28.27
CA TYR A 139 1.76 9.45 -28.18
C TYR A 139 1.78 10.88 -27.59
N PRO A 140 2.48 11.83 -28.24
CA PRO A 140 2.61 13.20 -27.73
C PRO A 140 1.28 13.97 -27.67
N GLU A 141 0.31 13.66 -28.53
CA GLU A 141 -1.01 14.31 -28.48
C GLU A 141 -1.81 13.93 -27.21
N GLY A 142 -1.60 12.73 -26.66
CA GLY A 142 -2.20 12.32 -25.39
C GLY A 142 -1.63 13.07 -24.20
N GLU A 143 -0.30 13.10 -24.11
CA GLU A 143 0.45 13.81 -23.06
C GLU A 143 0.09 15.30 -23.00
N ILE A 144 -0.07 15.95 -24.15
CA ILE A 144 -0.48 17.37 -24.21
C ILE A 144 -1.89 17.56 -23.63
N ASN A 145 -2.82 16.65 -23.92
CA ASN A 145 -4.16 16.74 -23.33
C ASN A 145 -4.13 16.49 -21.83
N GLU A 146 -3.31 15.54 -21.35
CA GLU A 146 -3.13 15.29 -19.91
C GLU A 146 -2.54 16.51 -19.19
N MET A 147 -1.58 17.21 -19.82
CA MET A 147 -1.08 18.50 -19.31
C MET A 147 -2.15 19.60 -19.27
N ILE A 148 -3.06 19.65 -20.25
CA ILE A 148 -4.17 20.62 -20.30
C ILE A 148 -5.19 20.33 -19.19
N ASP A 149 -5.48 19.06 -18.91
CA ASP A 149 -6.43 18.69 -17.85
C ASP A 149 -5.90 19.00 -16.44
N ILE A 150 -4.57 19.05 -16.25
CA ILE A 150 -3.93 19.39 -14.98
C ILE A 150 -3.83 20.92 -14.74
N TYR A 151 -3.90 21.77 -15.79
CA TYR A 151 -3.65 23.22 -15.72
C TYR A 151 -4.84 24.11 -16.11
#